data_AF-D4XQ32-F1
#
_entry.id   AF-D4XQ32-F1
#
_cell.length_a   1.000
_cell.length_b   1.000
_cell.length_c   1.000
_cell.angle_alpha   90.00
_cell.angle_beta   90.00
_cell.angle_gamma   90.00
#
_symmetry.space_group_name_H-M   'P 1'
#
loop_
_entity.id
_entity.type
_entity.pdbx_description
1 polymer ?
#
loop_
_entity_poly.entity_id
_entity_poly.type
_entity_poly.pdbx_seq_one_letter_code
_entity_poly.pdbx_strand_id
1 'polypeptide(L)'
;MKLLMPDFDRLFPARKWLSHYQTASFKADLVAALIVLAMLVPQGMAYAMLAGLPPIMGIYASILPMIIYAFTGSSSTLSIGPVAIISMMVFAALNPLFTVGSQAYIEAACLLAVLVGLISFVLGIFRFGFLIQLISHPVIKSFIIASALLIALGQLKFLFAIPLQANNIPEFIISLQQNFHQISLSNFSIGIISIVLLFLLPKLIRSGFINRIIPLLILLCSIIIMT
;
A
#
# COMPACT_ATOMS: atom_id res chain seq x y z
N MET A 1 -29.65 36.29 8.59
CA MET A 1 -28.94 35.56 9.66
C MET A 1 -28.97 34.04 9.36
N LYS A 2 -28.33 33.58 8.28
CA LYS A 2 -28.04 32.15 8.04
C LYS A 2 -26.68 31.87 8.69
N LEU A 3 -26.67 31.80 10.02
CA LEU A 3 -25.48 31.43 10.79
C LEU A 3 -25.24 29.92 10.63
N LEU A 4 -24.05 29.58 10.14
CA LEU A 4 -23.21 28.50 10.69
C LEU A 4 -23.89 27.14 10.96
N MET A 5 -24.40 26.49 9.92
CA MET A 5 -24.42 25.02 9.92
C MET A 5 -23.44 24.57 8.84
N PRO A 6 -22.34 23.87 9.17
CA PRO A 6 -21.56 23.21 8.13
C PRO A 6 -22.52 22.27 7.40
N ASP A 7 -22.63 22.42 6.07
CA ASP A 7 -23.44 21.50 5.25
C ASP A 7 -23.05 20.07 5.64
N PHE A 8 -23.95 19.34 6.30
CA PHE A 8 -23.71 17.95 6.70
C PHE A 8 -23.31 17.10 5.48
N ASP A 9 -23.77 17.49 4.29
CA ASP A 9 -23.45 16.89 3.00
C ASP A 9 -22.00 17.16 2.52
N ARG A 10 -21.26 18.09 3.14
CA ARG A 10 -19.81 18.29 2.91
C ARG A 10 -18.96 17.42 3.82
N LEU A 11 -19.43 17.10 5.02
CA LEU A 11 -18.73 16.25 5.99
C LEU A 11 -18.98 14.75 5.74
N PHE A 12 -20.18 14.40 5.25
CA PHE A 12 -20.56 13.04 4.88
C PHE A 12 -20.98 12.97 3.40
N PRO A 13 -20.03 13.13 2.46
CA PRO A 13 -20.30 12.94 1.03
C PRO A 13 -20.86 11.55 0.72
N ALA A 14 -20.69 10.59 1.64
CA ALA A 14 -21.20 9.24 1.51
C ALA A 14 -22.70 9.16 1.21
N ARG A 15 -23.48 10.09 1.77
CA ARG A 15 -24.93 10.15 1.56
C ARG A 15 -25.32 10.36 0.10
N LYS A 16 -24.53 11.13 -0.67
CA LYS A 16 -24.83 11.47 -2.07
C LYS A 16 -24.69 10.29 -3.01
N TRP A 17 -23.67 9.44 -2.80
CA TRP A 17 -23.49 8.25 -3.62
C TRP A 17 -24.40 7.12 -3.16
N LEU A 18 -24.65 7.01 -1.85
CA LEU A 18 -25.56 6.00 -1.30
C LEU A 18 -27.01 6.19 -1.79
N SER A 19 -27.46 7.43 -1.99
CA SER A 19 -28.81 7.71 -2.50
C SER A 19 -29.04 7.30 -3.96
N HIS A 20 -27.96 7.12 -4.73
CA HIS A 20 -28.01 6.70 -6.14
C HIS A 20 -27.51 5.25 -6.32
N TYR A 21 -27.32 4.52 -5.23
CA TYR A 21 -26.70 3.20 -5.25
C TYR A 21 -27.68 2.13 -5.74
N GLN A 22 -27.28 1.36 -6.75
CA GLN A 22 -28.12 0.35 -7.39
C GLN A 22 -27.68 -1.07 -7.00
N THR A 23 -28.61 -2.02 -7.03
CA THR A 23 -28.34 -3.44 -6.72
C THR A 23 -27.37 -4.11 -7.70
N ALA A 24 -27.33 -3.64 -8.95
CA ALA A 24 -26.33 -4.06 -9.92
C ALA A 24 -24.91 -3.63 -9.51
N SER A 25 -24.75 -2.40 -8.98
CA SER A 25 -23.49 -1.90 -8.44
C SER A 25 -23.05 -2.68 -7.21
N PHE A 26 -23.99 -3.09 -6.34
CA PHE A 26 -23.67 -3.93 -5.18
C PHE A 26 -22.96 -5.23 -5.56
N LYS A 27 -23.45 -5.95 -6.58
CA LYS A 27 -22.81 -7.19 -7.03
C LYS A 27 -21.41 -6.95 -7.60
N ALA A 28 -21.23 -5.86 -8.34
CA ALA A 28 -19.93 -5.50 -8.90
C ALA A 28 -18.94 -5.09 -7.79
N ASP A 29 -19.39 -4.28 -6.84
CA ASP A 29 -18.59 -3.79 -5.72
C ASP A 29 -18.25 -4.91 -4.74
N LEU A 30 -19.12 -5.90 -4.55
CA LEU A 30 -18.82 -7.07 -3.73
C LEU A 30 -17.64 -7.87 -4.32
N VAL A 31 -17.66 -8.11 -5.63
CA VAL A 31 -16.55 -8.80 -6.32
C VAL A 31 -15.28 -7.95 -6.27
N ALA A 32 -15.39 -6.64 -6.49
CA ALA A 32 -14.25 -5.72 -6.39
C ALA A 32 -13.67 -5.67 -4.97
N ALA A 33 -14.52 -5.64 -3.93
CA ALA A 33 -14.13 -5.64 -2.54
C ALA A 33 -13.40 -6.93 -2.16
N LEU A 34 -13.86 -8.09 -2.63
CA LEU A 34 -13.15 -9.36 -2.43
C LEU A 34 -11.76 -9.35 -3.07
N ILE A 35 -11.65 -8.82 -4.30
CA ILE A 35 -10.36 -8.69 -4.99
C ILE A 35 -9.43 -7.74 -4.23
N VAL A 36 -9.93 -6.56 -3.84
CA VAL A 36 -9.15 -5.58 -3.08
C VAL A 36 -8.72 -6.17 -1.75
N LEU A 37 -9.61 -6.83 -1.01
CA LEU A 37 -9.29 -7.47 0.27
C LEU A 37 -8.20 -8.54 0.10
N ALA A 38 -8.34 -9.41 -0.90
CA ALA A 38 -7.36 -10.45 -1.18
C ALA A 38 -5.97 -9.86 -1.47
N MET A 39 -5.90 -8.74 -2.19
CA MET A 39 -4.63 -8.04 -2.47
C MET A 39 -4.09 -7.28 -1.26
N LEU A 40 -4.96 -6.63 -0.49
CA LEU A 40 -4.61 -5.72 0.61
C LEU A 40 -3.98 -6.46 1.79
N VAL A 41 -4.42 -7.69 2.09
CA VAL A 41 -3.89 -8.49 3.21
C VAL A 41 -2.38 -8.76 3.07
N PRO A 42 -1.89 -9.44 2.03
CA PRO A 42 -0.46 -9.69 1.87
C PRO A 42 0.32 -8.39 1.61
N GLN A 43 -0.26 -7.44 0.86
CA GLN A 43 0.39 -6.16 0.59
C GLN A 43 0.61 -5.36 1.89
N GLY A 44 -0.41 -5.26 2.75
CA GLY A 44 -0.33 -4.58 4.03
C GLY A 44 0.69 -5.24 4.96
N MET A 45 0.69 -6.57 5.05
CA MET A 45 1.69 -7.32 5.82
C MET A 45 3.12 -7.04 5.34
N ALA A 46 3.37 -7.11 4.03
CA ALA A 46 4.67 -6.82 3.45
C ALA A 46 5.12 -5.38 3.73
N TYR A 47 4.20 -4.41 3.65
CA TYR A 47 4.51 -3.00 3.93
C TYR A 47 4.72 -2.71 5.40
N ALA A 48 4.08 -3.44 6.32
CA ALA A 48 4.41 -3.36 7.74
C ALA A 48 5.82 -3.88 8.01
N MET A 49 6.21 -4.99 7.38
CA MET A 49 7.58 -5.53 7.48
C MET A 49 8.62 -4.56 6.90
N LEU A 50 8.30 -3.84 5.82
CA LEU A 50 9.16 -2.76 5.30
C LEU A 50 9.32 -1.61 6.30
N ALA A 51 8.30 -1.34 7.11
CA ALA A 51 8.35 -0.36 8.20
C ALA A 51 9.04 -0.88 9.47
N GLY A 52 9.57 -2.11 9.47
CA GLY A 52 10.15 -2.73 10.67
C GLY A 52 9.11 -3.14 11.72
N LEU A 53 7.83 -3.24 11.35
CA LEU A 53 6.73 -3.58 12.24
C LEU A 53 6.26 -5.03 12.04
N PRO A 54 5.62 -5.64 13.07
CA PRO A 54 4.96 -6.93 12.93
C PRO A 54 3.91 -6.90 11.80
N PRO A 55 3.75 -7.99 11.01
CA PRO A 55 2.83 -8.03 9.86
C PRO A 55 1.38 -7.63 10.18
N ILE A 56 0.89 -7.97 11.38
CA ILE A 56 -0.46 -7.63 11.85
C ILE A 56 -0.73 -6.12 11.87
N MET A 57 0.30 -5.29 12.10
CA MET A 57 0.16 -3.83 12.09
C MET A 57 -0.25 -3.31 10.72
N GLY A 58 0.14 -4.00 9.64
CA GLY A 58 -0.28 -3.66 8.28
C GLY A 58 -1.77 -3.83 8.06
N ILE A 59 -2.36 -4.84 8.69
CA ILE A 59 -3.81 -5.09 8.63
C ILE A 59 -4.56 -3.98 9.38
N TYR A 60 -4.09 -3.62 10.58
CA TYR A 60 -4.66 -2.49 11.34
C TYR A 60 -4.57 -1.17 10.57
N ALA A 61 -3.43 -0.91 9.94
CA ALA A 61 -3.19 0.28 9.12
C ALA A 61 -4.01 0.32 7.82
N SER A 62 -4.64 -0.79 7.41
CA SER A 62 -5.45 -0.84 6.19
C SER A 62 -6.95 -0.76 6.47
N ILE A 63 -7.44 -1.44 7.52
CA ILE A 63 -8.88 -1.52 7.82
C ILE A 63 -9.43 -0.19 8.34
N LEU A 64 -8.78 0.39 9.36
CA LEU A 64 -9.28 1.58 10.04
C LEU A 64 -9.38 2.79 9.11
N PRO A 65 -8.34 3.17 8.33
CA PRO A 65 -8.43 4.30 7.41
C PRO A 65 -9.49 4.11 6.32
N MET A 66 -9.68 2.87 5.83
CA MET A 66 -10.67 2.56 4.81
C MET A 66 -12.10 2.78 5.32
N ILE A 67 -12.40 2.35 6.55
CA ILE A 67 -13.70 2.60 7.19
C ILE A 67 -13.93 4.11 7.33
N ILE A 68 -12.94 4.85 7.84
CA ILE A 68 -13.04 6.31 8.02
C ILE A 68 -13.25 7.01 6.68
N TYR A 69 -12.54 6.59 5.63
CA TYR A 69 -12.65 7.16 4.30
C TYR A 69 -13.97 6.81 3.60
N ALA A 70 -14.57 5.65 3.88
CA ALA A 70 -15.89 5.32 3.33
C ALA A 70 -16.97 6.35 3.73
N PHE A 71 -16.84 6.97 4.91
CA PHE A 71 -17.77 8.01 5.39
C PHE A 71 -17.37 9.42 4.95
N THR A 72 -16.08 9.74 4.99
CA THR A 72 -15.56 11.10 4.80
C THR A 72 -15.04 11.38 3.38
N GLY A 73 -14.81 10.33 2.59
CA GLY A 73 -14.16 10.38 1.28
C GLY A 73 -15.07 10.92 0.18
N SER A 74 -14.51 11.77 -0.67
CA SER A 74 -15.23 12.36 -1.80
C SER A 74 -15.32 11.45 -3.03
N SER A 75 -14.49 10.40 -3.11
CA SER A 75 -14.49 9.44 -4.21
C SER A 75 -14.86 8.05 -3.71
N SER A 76 -15.86 7.42 -4.36
CA SER A 76 -16.35 6.08 -4.03
C SER A 76 -15.46 4.94 -4.52
N THR A 77 -14.45 5.21 -5.35
CA THR A 77 -13.58 4.19 -5.95
C THR A 77 -12.15 4.21 -5.42
N LEU A 78 -11.80 5.20 -4.58
CA LEU A 78 -10.45 5.30 -4.02
C LEU A 78 -10.32 4.35 -2.83
N SER A 79 -9.38 3.41 -2.92
CA SER A 79 -8.97 2.56 -1.80
C SER A 79 -7.79 3.20 -1.07
N ILE A 80 -7.85 3.23 0.25
CA ILE A 80 -6.79 3.74 1.11
C ILE A 80 -6.14 2.58 1.85
N GLY A 81 -4.81 2.59 1.89
CA GLY A 81 -4.02 1.61 2.61
C GLY A 81 -2.56 2.04 2.74
N PRO A 82 -1.73 1.22 3.41
CA PRO A 82 -0.30 1.47 3.53
C PRO A 82 0.37 1.47 2.15
N VAL A 83 1.46 2.22 2.03
CA VAL A 83 2.24 2.35 0.78
C VAL A 83 3.71 2.12 1.10
N ALA A 84 4.40 1.37 0.23
CA ALA A 84 5.80 0.96 0.41
C ALA A 84 6.74 2.10 0.81
N ILE A 85 6.62 3.26 0.17
CA ILE A 85 7.52 4.40 0.40
C ILE A 85 7.30 4.99 1.79
N ILE A 86 6.04 5.20 2.18
CA ILE A 86 5.71 5.71 3.51
C ILE A 86 6.21 4.74 4.58
N SER A 87 6.08 3.43 4.35
CA SER A 87 6.65 2.40 5.23
C SER A 87 8.17 2.52 5.38
N MET A 88 8.90 2.69 4.26
CA MET A 88 10.34 2.89 4.30
C MET A 88 10.72 4.21 5.01
N MET A 89 9.93 5.27 4.86
CA MET A 89 10.14 6.54 5.56
C MET A 89 9.93 6.39 7.07
N VAL A 90 8.92 5.64 7.51
CA VAL A 90 8.72 5.31 8.93
C VAL A 90 9.92 4.53 9.46
N PHE A 91 10.39 3.53 8.72
CA PHE A 91 11.58 2.78 9.10
C PHE A 91 12.83 3.68 9.22
N ALA A 92 13.09 4.51 8.23
CA ALA A 92 14.23 5.43 8.21
C ALA A 92 14.17 6.46 9.34
N ALA A 93 12.97 6.93 9.72
CA ALA A 93 12.78 7.87 10.82
C ALA A 93 13.00 7.23 12.20
N LEU A 94 12.61 5.98 12.38
CA LEU A 94 12.60 5.32 13.69
C LEU A 94 13.83 4.45 13.97
N ASN A 95 14.40 3.80 12.96
CA ASN A 95 15.53 2.87 13.10
C ASN A 95 16.75 3.51 13.83
N PRO A 96 17.15 4.77 13.55
CA PRO A 96 18.26 5.39 14.27
C PRO A 96 18.00 5.62 15.77
N LEU A 97 16.74 5.62 16.21
CA LEU A 97 16.31 6.01 17.55
C LEU A 97 15.87 4.82 18.41
N PHE A 98 15.29 3.79 17.78
CA PHE A 98 14.68 2.65 18.45
C PHE A 98 15.10 1.35 17.78
N THR A 99 15.34 0.31 18.59
CA THR A 99 15.66 -1.02 18.09
C THR A 99 14.44 -1.67 17.45
N VAL A 100 14.57 -2.10 16.18
CA VAL A 100 13.50 -2.75 15.43
C VAL A 100 13.00 -3.99 16.17
N GLY A 101 11.66 -4.15 16.26
CA GLY A 101 11.02 -5.27 16.95
C GLY A 101 10.88 -5.10 18.48
N SER A 102 11.47 -4.06 19.07
CA SER A 102 11.21 -3.72 20.48
C SER A 102 9.79 -3.16 20.66
N GLN A 103 9.24 -3.28 21.87
CA GLN A 103 7.95 -2.67 22.20
C GLN A 103 7.99 -1.14 22.02
N ALA A 104 9.11 -0.50 22.41
CA ALA A 104 9.33 0.93 22.23
C ALA A 104 9.26 1.37 20.75
N TYR A 105 9.73 0.54 19.81
CA TYR A 105 9.63 0.82 18.37
C TYR A 105 8.18 0.87 17.88
N ILE A 106 7.36 -0.10 18.33
CA ILE A 106 5.93 -0.16 17.96
C ILE A 106 5.19 1.06 18.51
N GLU A 107 5.45 1.41 19.77
CA GLU A 107 4.87 2.59 20.41
C GLU A 107 5.29 3.89 19.71
N ALA A 108 6.57 4.02 19.34
CA ALA A 108 7.09 5.15 18.58
C ALA A 108 6.44 5.26 17.19
N ALA A 109 6.22 4.14 16.50
CA ALA A 109 5.53 4.13 15.21
C ALA A 109 4.06 4.57 15.33
N CYS A 110 3.36 4.10 16.36
CA CYS A 110 1.99 4.55 16.66
C CYS A 110 1.96 6.05 16.97
N LEU A 111 2.89 6.55 17.78
CA LEU A 111 3.00 7.98 18.11
C LEU A 111 3.28 8.81 16.85
N LEU A 112 4.21 8.36 16.00
CA LEU A 112 4.52 9.03 14.74
C LEU A 112 3.29 9.11 13.83
N ALA A 113 2.51 8.02 13.73
CA ALA A 113 1.27 8.02 12.96
C ALA A 113 0.25 9.03 13.50
N VAL A 114 0.09 9.13 14.82
CA VAL A 114 -0.78 10.12 15.47
C VAL A 114 -0.29 11.55 15.20
N LEU A 115 1.00 11.81 15.32
CA LEU A 115 1.59 13.13 15.05
C LEU A 115 1.40 13.56 13.59
N VAL A 116 1.68 12.66 12.64
CA VAL A 116 1.46 12.91 11.21
C VAL A 116 -0.03 13.16 10.94
N GLY A 117 -0.92 12.39 11.55
CA GLY A 117 -2.36 12.59 11.46
C GLY A 117 -2.81 13.95 12.00
N LEU A 118 -2.31 14.35 13.17
CA LEU A 118 -2.59 15.64 13.79
C LEU A 118 -2.11 16.80 12.90
N ILE A 119 -0.87 16.74 12.43
CA ILE A 119 -0.30 17.76 11.54
C ILE A 119 -1.13 17.85 10.25
N SER A 120 -1.45 16.71 9.64
CA SER A 120 -2.26 16.66 8.42
C SER A 120 -3.67 17.23 8.65
N PHE A 121 -4.27 16.95 9.80
CA PHE A 121 -5.57 17.48 10.19
C PHE A 121 -5.55 19.00 10.36
N VAL A 122 -4.53 19.52 11.06
CA VAL A 122 -4.31 20.97 11.24
C VAL A 122 -4.11 21.66 9.89
N LEU A 123 -3.25 21.11 9.03
CA LEU A 123 -3.04 21.62 7.67
C LEU A 123 -4.34 21.59 6.84
N GLY A 124 -5.17 20.57 7.03
CA GLY A 124 -6.49 20.46 6.42
C GLY A 124 -7.45 21.57 6.86
N ILE A 125 -7.50 21.89 8.16
CA ILE A 125 -8.31 22.99 8.72
C ILE A 125 -7.91 24.33 8.09
N PHE A 126 -6.61 24.59 8.00
CA PHE A 126 -6.06 25.79 7.38
C PHE A 126 -6.08 25.77 5.85
N ARG A 127 -6.61 24.70 5.24
CA ARG A 127 -6.72 24.51 3.78
C ARG A 127 -5.38 24.66 3.05
N PHE A 128 -4.29 24.19 3.67
CA PHE A 128 -2.96 24.15 3.05
C PHE A 128 -2.86 23.20 1.84
N GLY A 129 -3.95 22.52 1.47
CA GLY A 129 -4.03 21.73 0.25
C GLY A 129 -3.71 22.50 -1.04
N PHE A 130 -3.77 23.84 -1.03
CA PHE A 130 -3.30 24.65 -2.16
C PHE A 130 -1.81 24.43 -2.48
N LEU A 131 -0.99 24.06 -1.48
CA LEU A 131 0.44 23.76 -1.68
C LEU A 131 0.65 22.60 -2.65
N ILE A 132 -0.28 21.64 -2.70
CA ILE A 132 -0.22 20.52 -3.64
C ILE A 132 -0.29 21.02 -5.08
N GLN A 133 -1.01 22.12 -5.34
CA GLN A 133 -1.11 22.75 -6.66
C GLN A 133 0.18 23.48 -7.08
N LEU A 134 1.08 23.77 -6.13
CA LEU A 134 2.38 24.38 -6.41
C LEU A 134 3.44 23.34 -6.82
N ILE A 135 3.15 22.04 -6.68
CA ILE A 135 4.05 20.99 -7.11
C ILE A 135 3.98 20.89 -8.63
N SER A 136 5.10 21.18 -9.29
CA SER A 136 5.18 21.16 -10.75
C SER A 136 4.99 19.73 -11.30
N HIS A 137 4.36 19.62 -12.47
CA HIS A 137 4.21 18.33 -13.16
C HIS A 137 5.52 17.52 -13.30
N PRO A 138 6.68 18.13 -13.63
CA PRO A 138 7.96 17.43 -13.64
C PRO A 138 8.33 16.80 -12.30
N VAL A 139 8.11 17.49 -11.18
CA VAL A 139 8.45 16.97 -9.84
C VAL A 139 7.60 15.74 -9.52
N ILE A 140 6.30 15.79 -9.79
CA ILE A 140 5.41 14.63 -9.58
C ILE A 140 5.84 13.45 -10.46
N LYS A 141 6.17 13.70 -11.74
CA LYS A 141 6.63 12.64 -12.66
C LYS A 141 7.94 12.00 -12.17
N SER A 142 8.93 12.81 -11.78
CA SER A 142 10.19 12.30 -11.25
C SER A 142 9.99 11.52 -9.95
N PHE A 143 9.13 12.01 -9.06
CA PHE A 143 8.77 11.30 -7.83
C PHE A 143 8.15 9.94 -8.15
N ILE A 144 7.20 9.84 -9.09
CA ILE A 144 6.58 8.57 -9.49
C ILE A 144 7.60 7.61 -10.10
N ILE A 145 8.51 8.08 -10.97
CA ILE A 145 9.53 7.22 -11.60
C ILE A 145 10.52 6.71 -10.55
N ALA A 146 11.00 7.57 -9.66
CA ALA A 146 11.90 7.19 -8.57
C ALA A 146 11.23 6.20 -7.61
N SER A 147 9.97 6.46 -7.27
CA SER A 147 9.10 5.58 -6.47
C SER A 147 8.97 4.20 -7.10
N ALA A 148 8.65 4.13 -8.39
CA ALA A 148 8.51 2.88 -9.13
C ALA A 148 9.83 2.09 -9.16
N LEU A 149 10.96 2.78 -9.37
CA LEU A 149 12.28 2.17 -9.34
C LEU A 149 12.60 1.60 -7.95
N LEU A 150 12.36 2.37 -6.88
CA LEU A 150 12.62 1.92 -5.51
C LEU A 150 11.75 0.72 -5.13
N ILE A 151 10.48 0.73 -5.52
CA ILE A 151 9.58 -0.42 -5.34
C ILE A 151 10.12 -1.65 -6.09
N ALA A 152 10.53 -1.50 -7.34
CA ALA A 152 11.09 -2.59 -8.15
C ALA A 152 12.36 -3.17 -7.53
N LEU A 153 13.29 -2.32 -7.08
CA LEU A 153 14.49 -2.75 -6.35
C LEU A 153 14.13 -3.46 -5.04
N GLY A 154 13.13 -2.95 -4.33
CA GLY A 154 12.59 -3.57 -3.11
C GLY A 154 11.99 -4.96 -3.34
N GLN A 155 11.57 -5.31 -4.56
CA GLN A 155 11.11 -6.66 -4.89
C GLN A 155 12.25 -7.64 -5.16
N LEU A 156 13.43 -7.17 -5.54
CA LEU A 156 14.57 -8.05 -5.88
C LEU A 156 15.02 -8.88 -4.68
N LYS A 157 14.87 -8.37 -3.45
CA LYS A 157 15.16 -9.13 -2.23
C LYS A 157 14.33 -10.41 -2.12
N PHE A 158 13.06 -10.36 -2.54
CA PHE A 158 12.16 -11.50 -2.55
C PHE A 158 12.46 -12.43 -3.73
N LEU A 159 12.82 -11.86 -4.89
CA LEU A 159 13.18 -12.62 -6.09
C LEU A 159 14.44 -13.47 -5.89
N PHE A 160 15.47 -12.90 -5.27
CA PHE A 160 16.73 -13.59 -5.00
C PHE A 160 16.74 -14.33 -3.66
N ALA A 161 15.74 -14.10 -2.79
CA ALA A 161 15.65 -14.59 -1.41
C ALA A 161 16.88 -14.21 -0.56
N ILE A 162 17.34 -12.97 -0.69
CA ILE A 162 18.52 -12.43 0.00
C ILE A 162 18.11 -11.19 0.80
N PRO A 163 18.65 -10.98 2.02
CA PRO A 163 18.39 -9.77 2.80
C PRO A 163 19.06 -8.53 2.18
N LEU A 164 18.45 -7.96 1.14
CA LEU A 164 18.89 -6.70 0.52
C LEU A 164 18.27 -5.50 1.22
N GLN A 165 19.08 -4.45 1.42
CA GLN A 165 18.63 -3.16 1.96
C GLN A 165 18.19 -2.28 0.79
N ALA A 166 16.88 -2.05 0.65
CA ALA A 166 16.30 -1.30 -0.47
C ALA A 166 15.86 0.13 -0.11
N ASN A 167 16.36 0.66 1.01
CA ASN A 167 15.96 1.98 1.49
C ASN A 167 16.57 3.10 0.63
N ASN A 168 17.83 2.93 0.24
CA ASN A 168 18.58 3.84 -0.59
C ASN A 168 19.26 3.06 -1.73
N ILE A 169 19.30 3.63 -2.94
CA ILE A 169 19.95 2.98 -4.10
C ILE A 169 21.43 2.64 -3.82
N PRO A 170 22.23 3.51 -3.19
CA PRO A 170 23.62 3.16 -2.85
C PRO A 170 23.75 1.98 -1.89
N GLU A 171 22.94 1.96 -0.82
CA GLU A 171 22.89 0.83 0.13
C GLU A 171 22.45 -0.46 -0.55
N PHE A 172 21.50 -0.36 -1.49
CA PHE A 172 21.07 -1.50 -2.30
C PHE A 172 22.22 -2.08 -3.11
N ILE A 173 22.99 -1.24 -3.82
CA ILE A 173 24.13 -1.70 -4.64
C ILE A 173 25.18 -2.38 -3.76
N ILE A 174 25.52 -1.77 -2.62
CA ILE A 174 26.51 -2.32 -1.68
C ILE A 174 26.03 -3.67 -1.13
N SER A 175 24.78 -3.74 -0.67
CA SER A 175 24.20 -4.98 -0.12
C SER A 175 24.09 -6.09 -1.18
N LEU A 176 23.81 -5.74 -2.43
CA LEU A 176 23.78 -6.69 -3.54
C LEU A 176 25.17 -7.25 -3.82
N GLN A 177 26.20 -6.40 -3.87
CA GLN A 177 27.58 -6.84 -4.10
C GLN A 177 28.07 -7.78 -2.97
N GLN A 178 27.75 -7.45 -1.71
CA GLN A 178 28.14 -8.27 -0.56
C GLN A 178 27.45 -9.63 -0.54
N ASN A 179 26.17 -9.70 -0.92
CA ASN A 179 25.38 -10.92 -0.84
C ASN A 179 25.27 -11.67 -2.17
N PHE A 180 25.99 -11.24 -3.21
CA PHE A 180 25.91 -11.82 -4.56
C PHE A 180 26.17 -13.33 -4.58
N HIS A 181 27.06 -13.81 -3.70
CA HIS A 181 27.39 -15.23 -3.58
C HIS A 181 26.27 -16.10 -2.99
N GLN A 182 25.26 -15.51 -2.35
CA GLN A 182 24.13 -16.21 -1.76
C GLN A 182 22.97 -16.42 -2.75
N ILE A 183 23.11 -15.96 -3.99
CA ILE A 183 22.07 -16.11 -5.02
C ILE A 183 21.92 -17.60 -5.36
N SER A 184 20.80 -18.18 -4.92
CA SER A 184 20.37 -19.51 -5.34
C SER A 184 19.72 -19.43 -6.72
N LEU A 185 20.29 -20.16 -7.68
CA LEU A 185 19.74 -20.29 -9.04
C LEU A 185 18.31 -20.86 -9.03
N SER A 186 17.97 -21.66 -8.02
CA SER A 186 16.63 -22.24 -7.84
C SER A 186 15.58 -21.19 -7.48
N ASN A 187 15.90 -20.28 -6.55
CA ASN A 187 14.97 -19.22 -6.14
C ASN A 187 14.72 -18.22 -7.28
N PHE A 188 15.78 -17.90 -8.01
CA PHE A 188 15.71 -17.02 -9.17
C PHE A 188 14.83 -17.60 -10.29
N SER A 189 14.95 -18.90 -10.59
CA SER A 189 14.15 -19.54 -11.63
C SER A 189 12.67 -19.61 -11.25
N ILE A 190 12.35 -19.96 -10.00
CA ILE A 190 10.97 -19.94 -9.47
C ILE A 190 10.39 -18.53 -9.58
N GLY A 191 11.14 -17.51 -9.15
CA GLY A 191 10.70 -16.12 -9.21
C GLY A 191 10.42 -15.65 -10.64
N ILE A 192 11.30 -15.95 -11.60
CA ILE A 192 11.08 -15.65 -13.02
C ILE A 192 9.83 -16.37 -13.55
N ILE A 193 9.69 -17.68 -13.26
CA ILE A 193 8.54 -18.46 -13.70
C ILE A 193 7.26 -17.84 -13.15
N SER A 194 7.23 -17.43 -11.88
CA SER A 194 6.08 -16.74 -11.28
C SER A 194 5.76 -15.42 -11.97
N ILE A 195 6.77 -14.59 -12.29
CA ILE A 195 6.58 -13.31 -13.01
C ILE A 195 6.03 -13.55 -14.41
N VAL A 196 6.60 -14.50 -15.15
CA VAL A 196 6.17 -14.86 -16.51
C VAL A 196 4.73 -15.37 -16.48
N LEU A 197 4.40 -16.24 -15.52
CA LEU A 197 3.06 -16.79 -15.35
C LEU A 197 2.06 -15.67 -15.01
N LEU A 198 2.36 -14.78 -14.06
CA LEU A 198 1.52 -13.63 -13.72
C LEU A 198 1.25 -12.71 -14.93
N PHE A 199 2.22 -12.57 -15.85
CA PHE A 199 2.06 -11.72 -17.03
C PHE A 199 1.35 -12.42 -18.20
N LEU A 200 1.59 -13.71 -18.41
CA LEU A 200 1.01 -14.49 -19.52
C LEU A 200 -0.41 -15.00 -19.22
N LEU A 201 -0.70 -15.41 -17.98
CA LEU A 201 -2.01 -16.02 -17.64
C LEU A 201 -3.20 -15.11 -17.99
N PRO A 202 -3.19 -13.81 -17.61
CA PRO A 202 -4.30 -12.90 -17.92
C PRO A 202 -4.43 -12.61 -19.42
N LYS A 203 -3.34 -12.75 -20.19
CA LYS A 203 -3.34 -12.56 -21.65
C LYS A 203 -3.84 -13.80 -22.40
N LEU A 204 -3.59 -14.99 -21.88
CA LEU A 204 -4.03 -16.25 -22.48
C LEU A 204 -5.52 -16.50 -22.25
N ILE A 205 -6.05 -16.05 -21.11
CA ILE A 205 -7.45 -16.24 -20.74
C ILE A 205 -8.30 -15.07 -21.28
N ARG A 206 -9.05 -15.32 -22.37
CA ARG A 206 -9.90 -14.31 -23.04
C ARG A 206 -11.23 -14.01 -22.33
N SER A 207 -11.53 -14.65 -21.20
CA SER A 207 -12.78 -14.42 -20.47
C SER A 207 -12.64 -13.26 -19.49
N GLY A 208 -13.42 -12.19 -19.70
CA GLY A 208 -13.41 -11.00 -18.85
C GLY A 208 -13.81 -11.25 -17.39
N PHE A 209 -14.60 -12.30 -17.12
CA PHE A 209 -14.95 -12.71 -15.76
C PHE A 209 -13.78 -13.43 -15.08
N ILE A 210 -13.12 -14.35 -15.81
CA ILE A 210 -12.00 -15.12 -15.26
C ILE A 210 -10.81 -14.19 -15.00
N ASN A 211 -10.52 -13.23 -15.88
CA ASN A 211 -9.45 -12.25 -15.65
C ASN A 211 -9.63 -11.39 -14.38
N ARG A 212 -10.87 -11.18 -13.92
CA ARG A 212 -11.13 -10.49 -12.64
C ARG A 212 -10.85 -11.37 -11.43
N ILE A 213 -11.04 -12.68 -11.55
CA ILE A 213 -10.95 -13.65 -10.44
C ILE A 213 -9.57 -14.32 -10.36
N ILE A 214 -8.79 -14.36 -11.45
CA ILE A 214 -7.44 -14.95 -11.47
C ILE A 214 -6.55 -14.46 -10.33
N PRO A 215 -6.42 -13.13 -10.05
CA PRO A 215 -5.56 -12.67 -8.95
C PRO A 215 -5.99 -13.25 -7.61
N LEU A 216 -7.30 -13.34 -7.37
CA LEU A 216 -7.87 -13.89 -6.15
C LEU A 216 -7.62 -15.40 -6.03
N LEU A 217 -7.78 -16.16 -7.12
CA LEU A 217 -7.48 -17.60 -7.15
C LEU A 217 -5.99 -17.88 -6.95
N ILE A 218 -5.10 -17.12 -7.60
CA ILE A 218 -3.65 -17.26 -7.42
C ILE A 218 -3.28 -17.01 -5.96
N LEU A 219 -3.86 -15.98 -5.35
CA LEU A 219 -3.57 -15.60 -3.98
C LEU A 219 -4.09 -16.64 -2.98
N LEU A 220 -5.34 -17.12 -3.15
CA LEU A 220 -5.89 -18.21 -2.36
C LEU A 220 -5.07 -19.51 -2.51
N CYS A 221 -4.69 -19.88 -3.73
CA CYS A 221 -3.82 -21.03 -3.96
C CYS A 221 -2.45 -20.85 -3.29
N SER A 222 -1.85 -19.66 -3.35
CA SER A 222 -0.57 -19.38 -2.71
C SER A 222 -0.65 -19.47 -1.18
N ILE A 223 -1.75 -19.01 -0.57
CA ILE A 223 -2.00 -19.14 0.87
C ILE A 223 -2.12 -20.62 1.24
N ILE A 224 -2.91 -21.40 0.49
CA ILE A 224 -3.11 -22.84 0.73
C ILE A 224 -1.80 -23.63 0.58
N ILE A 225 -0.92 -23.24 -0.36
CA ILE A 225 0.38 -23.89 -0.57
C ILE A 225 1.39 -23.53 0.53
N MET A 226 1.28 -22.34 1.13
CA MET A 226 2.17 -21.88 2.22
C MET A 226 1.73 -22.35 3.62
N THR A 227 0.44 -22.65 3.83
CA THR A 227 -0.08 -23.26 5.08
C THR A 227 0.10 -24.77 5.08
#